data_AF-A0A4V2B0N7-F1
#
_entry.id   AF-A0A4V2B0N7-F1
#
_cell.length_a   1.000
_cell.length_b   1.000
_cell.length_c   1.000
_cell.angle_alpha   90.00
_cell.angle_beta   90.00
_cell.angle_gamma   90.00
#
_symmetry.space_group_name_H-M   'P 1'
#
loop_
_entity.id
_entity.type
_entity.pdbx_description
1 polymer ?
#
loop_
_entity_poly.entity_id
_entity_poly.type
_entity_poly.pdbx_seq_one_letter_code
_entity_poly.pdbx_strand_id
1 'polypeptide(L)'
;LQALRDEGILIIGSGLSYHNMRGFGRPESKGVSELFGKWLKDTVEENDTVLRKQRLLDWEKAPAARNAHPREDHLIPLMLVAGAGGVDKGTTVFTDHVMGVDMASYRFG
;
A
#
# COMPACT_ATOMS: atom_id res chain seq x y z
N LEU A 1 -1.92 13.88 -11.88
CA LEU A 1 -2.95 13.94 -10.82
C LEU A 1 -2.61 14.96 -9.72
N GLN A 2 -1.34 15.10 -9.30
CA GLN A 2 -0.96 16.01 -8.21
C GLN A 2 -1.56 17.43 -8.31
N ALA A 3 -1.50 18.09 -9.48
CA ALA A 3 -2.03 19.45 -9.67
C ALA A 3 -3.53 19.60 -9.39
N LEU A 4 -4.33 18.53 -9.53
CA LEU A 4 -5.77 18.58 -9.23
C LEU A 4 -6.04 18.83 -7.73
N ARG A 5 -5.08 18.50 -6.87
CA ARG A 5 -5.21 18.72 -5.42
C ARG A 5 -5.19 20.21 -5.07
N ASP A 6 -4.50 21.03 -5.88
CA ASP A 6 -4.48 22.49 -5.73
C ASP A 6 -5.82 23.13 -6.11
N GLU A 7 -6.69 22.39 -6.79
CA GLU A 7 -8.05 22.77 -7.16
C GLU A 7 -9.11 22.29 -6.15
N GLY A 8 -8.70 21.74 -5.00
CA GLY A 8 -9.61 21.22 -3.96
C GLY A 8 -10.24 19.87 -4.30
N ILE A 9 -9.68 19.13 -5.27
CA ILE A 9 -10.17 17.80 -5.66
C ILE A 9 -9.54 16.72 -4.77
N LEU A 10 -10.38 15.90 -4.14
CA LEU A 10 -9.95 14.72 -3.40
C LEU A 10 -9.70 13.54 -4.35
N ILE A 11 -8.53 12.92 -4.24
CA ILE A 11 -8.15 11.72 -5.01
C ILE A 11 -8.28 10.50 -4.09
N ILE A 12 -9.12 9.54 -4.49
CA ILE A 12 -9.33 8.30 -3.76
C ILE A 12 -8.89 7.13 -4.64
N GLY A 13 -7.94 6.34 -4.14
CA GLY A 13 -7.55 5.06 -4.73
C GLY A 13 -8.12 3.92 -3.90
N SER A 14 -9.00 3.11 -4.49
CA SER A 14 -9.56 1.92 -3.84
C SER A 14 -8.80 0.69 -4.31
N GLY A 15 -8.19 -0.04 -3.38
CA GLY A 15 -7.38 -1.22 -3.62
C GLY A 15 -7.21 -2.01 -2.32
N LEU A 16 -6.19 -2.86 -2.26
CA LEU A 16 -5.92 -3.72 -1.10
C LEU A 16 -4.42 -3.80 -0.84
N SER A 17 -4.01 -3.74 0.43
CA SER A 17 -2.62 -4.02 0.81
C SER A 17 -2.28 -5.52 0.80
N TYR A 18 -3.29 -6.39 0.70
CA TYR A 18 -3.16 -7.84 0.47
C TYR A 18 -4.25 -8.31 -0.50
N HIS A 19 -3.90 -9.03 -1.56
CA HIS A 19 -4.86 -9.50 -2.58
C HIS A 19 -4.54 -10.91 -3.12
N ASN A 20 -4.07 -11.81 -2.25
CA ASN A 20 -4.00 -13.23 -2.61
C ASN A 20 -5.31 -13.93 -2.24
N MET A 21 -6.21 -14.04 -3.22
CA MET A 21 -7.53 -14.66 -3.03
C MET A 21 -7.48 -16.08 -2.47
N ARG A 22 -6.42 -16.84 -2.73
CA ARG A 22 -6.26 -18.22 -2.22
C ARG A 22 -5.92 -18.27 -0.74
N GLY A 23 -5.43 -17.16 -0.18
CA GLY A 23 -4.98 -17.09 1.20
C GLY A 23 -6.02 -16.62 2.21
N PHE A 24 -7.14 -16.04 1.77
CA PHE A 24 -8.20 -15.65 2.71
C PHE A 24 -8.74 -16.84 3.51
N GLY A 25 -8.96 -16.62 4.81
CA GLY A 25 -9.41 -17.64 5.76
C GLY A 25 -8.34 -18.66 6.15
N ARG A 26 -7.10 -18.53 5.64
CA ARG A 26 -6.02 -19.45 5.94
C ARG A 26 -5.06 -18.91 7.01
N PRO A 27 -4.72 -19.68 8.05
CA PRO A 27 -3.83 -19.22 9.12
C PRO A 27 -2.45 -18.76 8.65
N GLU A 28 -1.89 -19.40 7.61
CA GLU A 28 -0.57 -19.05 7.06
C GLU A 28 -0.52 -17.66 6.42
N SER A 29 -1.68 -17.12 6.01
CA SER A 29 -1.75 -15.83 5.32
C SER A 29 -1.58 -14.63 6.24
N LYS A 30 -1.82 -14.81 7.55
CA LYS A 30 -1.65 -13.75 8.54
C LYS A 30 -0.22 -13.19 8.50
N GLY A 31 0.77 -14.07 8.65
CA GLY A 31 2.19 -13.67 8.62
C GLY A 31 2.61 -13.06 7.29
N VAL A 32 2.02 -13.51 6.17
CA VAL A 32 2.26 -12.89 4.84
C VAL A 32 1.76 -11.45 4.82
N SER A 33 0.53 -11.21 5.28
CA SER A 33 -0.05 -9.86 5.32
C SER A 33 0.69 -8.93 6.30
N GLU A 34 1.12 -9.44 7.46
CA GLU A 34 1.89 -8.66 8.44
C GLU A 34 3.26 -8.25 7.90
N LEU A 35 4.00 -9.17 7.26
CA LEU A 35 5.32 -8.90 6.70
C LEU A 35 5.27 -7.86 5.58
N PHE A 36 4.36 -8.07 4.61
CA PHE A 36 4.21 -7.14 3.50
C PHE A 36 3.62 -5.80 3.97
N GLY A 37 2.61 -5.84 4.83
CA GLY A 37 1.97 -4.66 5.41
C GLY A 37 2.93 -3.80 6.22
N LYS A 38 3.81 -4.41 7.02
CA LYS A 38 4.89 -3.69 7.72
C LYS A 38 5.82 -2.99 6.74
N TRP A 39 6.30 -3.70 5.71
CA TRP A 39 7.16 -3.08 4.69
C TRP A 39 6.44 -1.93 3.97
N LEU A 40 5.15 -2.08 3.69
CA LEU A 40 4.35 -1.08 2.98
C LEU A 40 4.14 0.16 3.85
N LYS A 41 3.85 -0.01 5.14
CA LYS A 41 3.81 1.07 6.12
C LYS A 41 5.13 1.84 6.16
N ASP A 42 6.24 1.14 6.38
CA ASP A 42 7.56 1.77 6.47
C ASP A 42 7.92 2.51 5.16
N THR A 43 7.47 1.99 4.02
CA THR A 43 7.67 2.61 2.70
C THR A 43 6.81 3.85 2.50
N VAL A 44 5.53 3.81 2.87
CA VAL A 44 4.59 4.93 2.71
C VAL A 44 4.94 6.10 3.64
N GLU A 45 5.37 5.79 4.87
CA GLU A 45 5.73 6.76 5.91
C GLU A 45 7.17 7.31 5.78
N GLU A 46 7.92 6.86 4.76
CA GLU A 46 9.25 7.37 4.42
C GLU A 46 9.18 8.86 4.04
N ASN A 47 10.07 9.66 4.64
CA ASN A 47 10.17 11.10 4.40
C ASN A 47 10.94 11.40 3.11
N ASP A 48 11.92 10.56 2.76
CA ASP A 48 12.60 10.66 1.46
C ASP A 48 11.68 10.15 0.34
N THR A 49 11.05 11.09 -0.35
CA THR A 49 10.09 10.80 -1.44
C THR A 49 10.73 10.06 -2.62
N VAL A 50 12.04 10.23 -2.86
CA VAL A 50 12.76 9.51 -3.92
C VAL A 50 12.93 8.06 -3.50
N LEU A 51 13.32 7.82 -2.25
CA LEU A 51 13.42 6.47 -1.69
C LEU A 51 12.06 5.78 -1.62
N ARG A 52 11.01 6.47 -1.17
CA ARG A 52 9.62 5.98 -1.18
C ARG A 52 9.21 5.52 -2.57
N LYS A 53 9.41 6.39 -3.57
CA LYS A 53 9.10 6.09 -4.98
C LYS A 53 9.87 4.85 -5.44
N GLN A 54 11.18 4.79 -5.18
CA GLN A 54 11.99 3.65 -5.58
C GLN A 54 11.50 2.35 -4.95
N ARG A 55 11.22 2.35 -3.64
CA ARG A 55 10.69 1.18 -2.93
C ARG A 55 9.34 0.73 -3.47
N LEU A 56 8.43 1.66 -3.81
CA LEU A 56 7.15 1.32 -4.43
C LEU A 56 7.30 0.75 -5.85
N LEU A 57 8.26 1.25 -6.64
CA LEU A 57 8.58 0.67 -7.96
C LEU A 57 9.20 -0.72 -7.83
N ASP A 58 10.02 -0.94 -6.80
CA ASP A 58 10.67 -2.21 -6.47
C ASP A 58 9.83 -3.12 -5.55
N TRP A 59 8.52 -2.89 -5.44
CA TRP A 59 7.68 -3.57 -4.44
C TRP A 59 7.76 -5.10 -4.49
N GLU A 60 8.04 -5.68 -5.64
CA GLU A 60 8.19 -7.14 -5.82
C GLU A 60 9.34 -7.73 -5.00
N LYS A 61 10.33 -6.90 -4.64
CA LYS A 61 11.47 -7.27 -3.79
C LYS A 61 11.11 -7.21 -2.29
N ALA A 62 9.92 -6.71 -1.94
CA ALA A 62 9.50 -6.61 -0.56
C ALA A 62 9.31 -8.00 0.08
N PRO A 63 9.45 -8.12 1.40
CA PRO A 63 9.11 -9.33 2.13
C PRO A 63 7.70 -9.80 1.78
N ALA A 64 7.60 -11.07 1.37
CA ALA A 64 6.34 -11.73 1.03
C ALA A 64 5.50 -11.09 -0.10
N ALA A 65 6.08 -10.21 -0.93
CA ALA A 65 5.39 -9.44 -1.97
C ALA A 65 4.49 -10.30 -2.87
N ARG A 66 5.03 -11.32 -3.53
CA ARG A 66 4.26 -12.18 -4.45
C ARG A 66 3.31 -13.15 -3.73
N ASN A 67 3.50 -13.36 -2.42
CA ASN A 67 2.54 -14.12 -1.61
C ASN A 67 1.36 -13.25 -1.18
N ALA A 68 1.57 -11.96 -0.93
CA ALA A 68 0.51 -10.99 -0.64
C ALA A 68 -0.23 -10.54 -1.91
N HIS A 69 0.49 -10.42 -3.02
CA HIS A 69 0.02 -9.95 -4.33
C HIS A 69 0.56 -10.85 -5.45
N PRO A 70 -0.17 -11.91 -5.83
CA PRO A 70 0.23 -12.77 -6.95
C PRO A 70 0.36 -11.97 -8.27
N ARG A 71 -0.42 -10.89 -8.39
CA ARG A 71 -0.33 -9.85 -9.41
C ARG A 71 -0.42 -8.48 -8.73
N GLU A 72 0.07 -7.46 -9.42
CA GLU A 72 0.14 -6.07 -8.99
C GLU A 72 -1.22 -5.37 -8.84
N ASP A 73 -2.29 -5.96 -9.39
CA ASP A 73 -3.60 -5.33 -9.62
C ASP A 73 -4.12 -4.41 -8.51
N HIS A 74 -4.40 -4.94 -7.32
CA HIS A 74 -5.03 -4.19 -6.23
C HIS A 74 -4.05 -3.37 -5.40
N LEU A 75 -2.74 -3.48 -5.68
CA LEU A 75 -1.72 -2.60 -5.10
C LEU A 75 -1.54 -1.31 -5.90
N ILE A 76 -1.74 -1.35 -7.23
CA ILE A 76 -1.55 -0.18 -8.12
C ILE A 76 -2.30 1.09 -7.65
N PRO A 77 -3.54 1.04 -7.15
CA PRO A 77 -4.24 2.24 -6.66
C PRO A 77 -3.46 3.01 -5.60
N LEU A 78 -2.74 2.33 -4.70
CA LEU A 78 -1.88 2.97 -3.70
C LEU A 78 -0.73 3.74 -4.37
N MET A 79 -0.08 3.15 -5.38
CA MET A 79 1.04 3.80 -6.09
C MET A 79 0.58 5.07 -6.81
N LEU A 80 -0.63 5.04 -7.39
CA LEU A 80 -1.25 6.20 -8.02
C LEU A 80 -1.50 7.33 -7.01
N VAL A 81 -2.09 7.02 -5.85
CA VAL A 81 -2.35 8.02 -4.79
C VAL A 81 -1.04 8.53 -4.19
N ALA A 82 -0.04 7.66 -3.97
CA ALA A 82 1.28 8.08 -3.50
C ALA A 82 1.97 9.04 -4.49
N GLY A 83 1.84 8.79 -5.79
CA GLY A 83 2.33 9.69 -6.83
C GLY A 83 1.58 11.02 -6.87
N ALA A 84 0.27 11.01 -6.65
CA ALA A 84 -0.53 12.24 -6.53
C ALA A 84 -0.23 13.02 -5.23
N GLY A 85 0.18 12.32 -4.17
CA GLY A 85 0.65 12.88 -2.90
C GLY A 85 1.92 13.72 -3.03
N GLY A 86 2.72 13.51 -4.09
CA GLY A 86 3.91 14.29 -4.36
C GLY A 86 4.93 14.22 -3.22
N VAL A 87 5.25 15.38 -2.64
CA VAL A 87 6.20 15.51 -1.52
C VAL A 87 5.57 15.24 -0.15
N ASP A 88 4.25 15.09 -0.09
CA ASP A 88 3.56 14.93 1.19
C ASP A 88 3.89 13.58 1.80
N LYS A 89 4.05 13.59 3.12
CA LYS A 89 4.27 12.38 3.90
C LYS A 89 3.02 11.51 3.85
N GLY A 90 3.24 10.21 3.61
CA GLY A 90 2.19 9.21 3.75
C GLY A 90 2.00 8.84 5.22
N THR A 91 0.78 8.51 5.62
CA THR A 91 0.46 8.02 6.97
C THR A 91 -0.46 6.83 6.87
N THR A 92 -0.22 5.81 7.69
CA THR A 92 -1.18 4.72 7.90
C THR A 92 -2.33 5.24 8.77
N VAL A 93 -3.55 5.23 8.24
CA VAL A 93 -4.73 5.79 8.92
C VAL A 93 -5.47 4.70 9.69
N PHE A 94 -5.54 3.50 9.12
CA PHE A 94 -6.30 2.40 9.67
C PHE A 94 -5.73 1.06 9.16
N THR A 95 -5.71 0.06 10.03
CA THR A 95 -5.46 -1.34 9.67
C THR A 95 -6.62 -2.18 10.15
N ASP A 96 -7.24 -2.92 9.25
CA ASP A 96 -8.32 -3.86 9.51
C ASP A 96 -7.81 -5.31 9.47
N HIS A 97 -8.56 -6.21 10.10
CA HIS A 97 -8.29 -7.64 10.12
C HIS A 97 -9.43 -8.39 9.43
N VAL A 98 -9.28 -8.64 8.13
CA VAL A 98 -10.35 -9.18 7.28
C VAL A 98 -10.03 -10.62 6.91
N MET A 99 -10.91 -11.56 7.30
CA MET A 99 -10.76 -12.99 6.98
C MET A 99 -9.36 -13.55 7.27
N GLY A 100 -8.75 -13.13 8.38
CA GLY A 100 -7.46 -13.63 8.85
C GLY A 100 -6.21 -12.96 8.26
N VAL A 101 -6.36 -11.84 7.54
CA VAL A 101 -5.24 -11.04 7.02
C VAL A 101 -5.39 -9.56 7.35
N ASP A 102 -4.25 -8.85 7.36
CA ASP A 102 -4.19 -7.42 7.64
C ASP A 102 -4.36 -6.59 6.36
N MET A 103 -5.21 -5.57 6.44
CA MET A 103 -5.47 -4.62 5.34
C MET A 103 -5.34 -3.18 5.82
N ALA A 104 -4.52 -2.37 5.16
CA ALA A 104 -4.23 -1.01 5.60
C ALA A 104 -4.74 0.05 4.61
N SER A 105 -5.15 1.19 5.17
CA SER A 105 -5.52 2.42 4.45
C SER A 105 -4.52 3.53 4.73
N TYR A 106 -4.22 4.32 3.70
CA TYR A 106 -3.16 5.33 3.74
C TYR A 106 -3.69 6.71 3.31
N ARG A 107 -3.10 7.78 3.86
CA ARG A 107 -3.38 9.17 3.46
C ARG A 107 -2.08 9.92 3.18
N PHE A 108 -2.09 10.75 2.15
CA PHE A 108 -1.03 11.70 1.82
C PHE A 108 -1.61 13.11 1.90
N GLY A 109 -0.92 14.01 2.62
CA GLY A 109 -1.46 15.32 3.01
C GLY A 109 -1.92 15.36 4.46
#